data_AF-A0AA39I2Q4-F1
#
_entry.id   AF-A0AA39I2Q4-F1
#
_cell.length_a   1.000
_cell.length_b   1.000
_cell.length_c   1.000
_cell.angle_alpha   90.00
_cell.angle_beta   90.00
_cell.angle_gamma   90.00
#
_symmetry.space_group_name_H-M   'P 1'
#
loop_
_entity.id
_entity.type
_entity.pdbx_description
1 polymer ?
#
loop_
_entity_poly.entity_id
_entity_poly.type
_entity_poly.pdbx_seq_one_letter_code
_entity_poly.pdbx_strand_id
1 'polypeptide(L)'
;MSADLAIARSSISLVKCSTDLKTVTKALGSLACVHLSSEDEQKLKVAEFLDDCVERGVLHRCYARMLLRGIRKLKKESAEGLKPSKKKAFPIKKIPMKVSQ
;
A
#
# COMPACT_ATOMS: atom_id res chain seq x y z
N MET A 1 19.34 -2.33 18.77
CA MET A 1 18.42 -3.11 17.92
C MET A 1 17.87 -2.18 16.85
N SER A 2 17.87 -2.57 15.58
CA SER A 2 17.26 -1.76 14.52
C SER A 2 15.75 -1.69 14.72
N ALA A 3 15.15 -0.54 14.44
CA ALA A 3 13.69 -0.35 14.51
C ALA A 3 12.96 -1.36 13.59
N ASP A 4 13.54 -1.63 12.43
CA ASP A 4 13.05 -2.56 11.43
C ASP A 4 12.95 -3.99 11.94
N LEU A 5 13.93 -4.46 12.70
CA LEU A 5 13.89 -5.80 13.31
C LEU A 5 12.73 -5.92 14.33
N ALA A 6 12.49 -4.88 15.12
CA ALA A 6 11.39 -4.87 16.09
C ALA A 6 10.02 -4.85 15.38
N ILE A 7 9.89 -4.09 14.30
CA ILE A 7 8.69 -4.06 13.46
C ILE A 7 8.46 -5.42 12.80
N ALA A 8 9.50 -6.04 12.26
CA ALA A 8 9.42 -7.35 11.62
C ALA A 8 8.95 -8.43 12.61
N ARG A 9 9.56 -8.51 13.79
CA ARG A 9 9.15 -9.43 14.86
C ARG A 9 7.70 -9.25 15.26
N SER A 10 7.29 -8.01 15.50
CA SER A 10 5.93 -7.69 15.91
C SER A 10 4.93 -8.06 14.82
N SER A 11 5.28 -7.79 13.56
CA SER A 11 4.43 -8.09 12.40
C SER A 11 4.26 -9.60 12.20
N ILE A 12 5.36 -10.37 12.27
CA ILE A 12 5.32 -11.83 12.17
C ILE A 12 4.47 -12.42 13.30
N SER A 13 4.65 -11.96 14.54
CA SER A 13 3.85 -12.39 15.69
C SER A 13 2.36 -12.12 15.49
N LEU A 14 2.01 -10.92 15.03
CA LEU A 14 0.61 -10.55 14.74
C LEU A 14 -0.01 -11.42 13.65
N VAL A 15 0.73 -11.75 12.59
CA VAL A 15 0.22 -12.63 11.52
C VAL A 15 0.02 -14.06 12.03
N LYS A 16 0.92 -14.58 12.88
CA LYS A 16 0.81 -15.94 13.43
C LYS A 16 -0.33 -16.08 14.45
N CYS A 17 -0.61 -15.04 15.23
CA CYS A 17 -1.56 -15.11 16.35
C CYS A 17 -2.95 -14.53 16.02
N SER A 18 -3.11 -13.77 14.94
CA SER A 18 -4.38 -13.11 14.62
C SER A 18 -5.19 -13.86 13.56
N THR A 19 -6.49 -14.01 13.81
CA THR A 19 -7.47 -14.47 12.81
C THR A 19 -8.13 -13.31 12.06
N ASP A 20 -7.97 -12.07 12.54
CA ASP A 20 -8.52 -10.89 11.88
C ASP A 20 -7.69 -10.51 10.65
N LEU A 21 -8.27 -10.76 9.48
CA LEU A 21 -7.64 -10.48 8.21
C LEU A 21 -7.30 -8.98 8.02
N LYS A 22 -7.98 -8.03 8.68
CA LYS A 22 -7.61 -6.60 8.58
C LYS A 22 -6.30 -6.31 9.30
N THR A 23 -6.12 -6.88 10.48
CA THR A 23 -4.88 -6.80 11.27
C THR A 23 -3.74 -7.52 10.56
N VAL A 24 -3.99 -8.72 10.04
CA VAL A 24 -3.01 -9.49 9.25
C VAL A 24 -2.54 -8.73 8.02
N THR A 25 -3.46 -8.15 7.23
CA THR A 25 -3.07 -7.34 6.05
C THR A 25 -2.21 -6.13 6.44
N LYS A 26 -2.52 -5.46 7.55
CA LYS A 26 -1.70 -4.34 8.04
C LYS A 26 -0.31 -4.80 8.46
N ALA A 27 -0.22 -5.89 9.21
CA ALA A 27 1.06 -6.43 9.67
C ALA A 27 1.95 -6.87 8.49
N LEU A 28 1.38 -7.55 7.49
CA LEU A 28 2.11 -7.88 6.26
C LEU A 28 2.56 -6.63 5.49
N GLY A 29 1.73 -5.58 5.46
CA GLY A 29 2.10 -4.29 4.87
C GLY A 29 3.28 -3.64 5.61
N SER A 30 3.27 -3.63 6.94
CA SER A 30 4.40 -3.15 7.74
C SER A 30 5.67 -3.97 7.51
N LEU A 31 5.55 -5.29 7.41
CA LEU A 31 6.67 -6.18 7.10
C LEU A 31 7.25 -5.95 5.70
N ALA A 32 6.44 -5.53 4.72
CA ALA A 32 6.92 -5.21 3.38
C ALA A 32 7.71 -3.89 3.30
N CYS A 33 7.64 -3.04 4.33
CA CYS A 33 8.33 -1.74 4.35
C CYS A 33 9.62 -1.72 5.17
N VAL A 34 9.98 -2.83 5.84
CA VAL A 34 11.21 -2.92 6.63
C VAL A 34 12.38 -3.39 5.78
N HIS A 35 13.58 -2.90 6.08
CA HIS A 35 14.82 -3.38 5.47
C HIS A 35 15.57 -4.21 6.50
N LEU A 36 15.60 -5.53 6.27
CA LEU A 36 16.32 -6.47 7.12
C LEU A 36 17.68 -6.80 6.50
N SER A 37 18.67 -7.02 7.36
CA SER A 37 19.92 -7.64 6.94
C SER A 37 19.71 -9.14 6.70
N SER A 38 20.58 -9.78 5.91
CA SER A 38 20.48 -11.24 5.68
C SER A 38 20.59 -12.05 6.98
N GLU A 39 21.34 -11.56 7.98
CA GLU A 39 21.41 -12.18 9.31
C GLU A 39 20.05 -12.09 10.05
N ASP A 40 19.42 -10.92 10.00
CA ASP A 40 18.10 -10.70 10.63
C ASP A 40 17.00 -11.54 9.96
N GLU A 41 17.04 -11.67 8.62
CA GLU A 41 16.12 -12.52 7.87
C GLU A 41 16.22 -13.99 8.28
N GLN A 42 17.45 -14.50 8.40
CA GLN A 42 17.70 -15.86 8.86
C GLN A 42 17.25 -16.05 10.31
N LYS A 43 17.58 -15.10 11.19
CA LYS A 43 17.20 -15.14 12.61
C LYS A 43 15.68 -15.13 12.81
N LEU A 44 14.96 -14.41 11.96
CA LEU A 44 13.50 -14.37 11.97
C LEU A 44 12.84 -15.48 11.18
N LYS A 45 13.61 -16.30 10.46
CA LYS A 45 13.12 -17.37 9.58
C LYS A 45 12.05 -16.84 8.62
N VAL A 46 12.33 -15.69 7.98
CA VAL A 46 11.34 -14.98 7.15
C VAL A 46 10.86 -15.85 6.00
N ALA A 47 11.76 -16.62 5.37
CA ALA A 47 11.40 -17.56 4.30
C ALA A 47 10.37 -18.60 4.77
N GLU A 48 10.66 -19.33 5.85
CA GLU A 48 9.73 -20.31 6.44
C GLU A 48 8.39 -19.66 6.82
N PHE A 49 8.43 -18.44 7.35
CA PHE A 49 7.21 -17.69 7.67
C PHE A 49 6.36 -17.34 6.44
N LEU A 50 6.99 -16.98 5.32
CA LEU A 50 6.27 -16.67 4.08
C LEU A 50 5.67 -17.94 3.48
N ASP A 51 6.39 -19.06 3.52
CA ASP A 51 5.87 -20.37 3.10
C ASP A 51 4.65 -20.77 3.96
N ASP A 52 4.75 -20.64 5.30
CA ASP A 52 3.62 -20.82 6.22
C ASP A 52 2.41 -19.95 5.83
N CYS A 53 2.64 -18.71 5.41
CA CYS A 53 1.57 -17.80 5.01
C CYS A 53 0.90 -18.22 3.69
N VAL A 54 1.65 -18.84 2.78
CA VAL A 54 1.13 -19.43 1.53
C VAL A 54 0.28 -20.66 1.85
N GLU A 55 0.80 -21.61 2.63
CA GLU A 55 0.10 -22.86 2.98
C GLU A 55 -1.22 -22.59 3.71
N ARG A 56 -1.22 -21.62 4.63
CA ARG A 56 -2.44 -21.20 5.35
C ARG A 56 -3.41 -20.40 4.50
N GLY A 57 -3.09 -20.11 3.24
CA GLY A 57 -3.88 -19.32 2.31
C GLY A 57 -4.05 -17.85 2.73
N VAL A 58 -3.18 -17.35 3.62
CA VAL A 58 -3.24 -15.98 4.15
C VAL A 58 -2.99 -14.96 3.05
N LEU A 59 -1.98 -15.22 2.21
CA LEU A 59 -1.64 -14.35 1.09
C LEU A 59 -2.78 -14.30 0.05
N HIS A 60 -3.37 -15.45 -0.29
CA HIS A 60 -4.54 -15.51 -1.19
C HIS A 60 -5.72 -14.69 -0.65
N ARG A 61 -6.05 -14.82 0.64
CA ARG A 61 -7.13 -14.06 1.27
C ARG A 61 -6.86 -12.56 1.29
N CYS A 62 -5.61 -12.15 1.56
CA CYS A 62 -5.21 -10.75 1.52
C CYS A 62 -5.34 -10.16 0.12
N TYR A 63 -4.84 -10.88 -0.90
CA TYR A 63 -4.90 -10.45 -2.29
C TYR A 63 -6.35 -10.36 -2.82
N ALA A 64 -7.17 -11.39 -2.57
CA ALA A 64 -8.58 -11.38 -2.94
C ALA A 64 -9.35 -10.19 -2.33
N ARG A 65 -9.08 -9.85 -1.07
CA ARG A 65 -9.69 -8.68 -0.40
C ARG A 65 -9.22 -7.36 -1.03
N MET A 66 -7.97 -7.27 -1.47
CA MET A 66 -7.46 -6.09 -2.17
C MET A 66 -8.18 -5.90 -3.51
N LEU A 67 -8.33 -6.97 -4.31
CA LEU A 67 -9.10 -6.96 -5.55
C LEU A 67 -10.56 -6.56 -5.32
N LEU A 68 -11.23 -7.18 -4.34
CA LEU A 68 -12.61 -6.85 -3.97
C LEU A 68 -12.78 -5.38 -3.58
N ARG A 69 -11.80 -4.77 -2.90
CA ARG A 69 -11.81 -3.34 -2.60
C ARG A 69 -11.66 -2.50 -3.86
N GLY A 70 -10.79 -2.88 -4.79
CA GLY A 70 -10.65 -2.19 -6.08
C GLY A 70 -11.97 -2.18 -6.86
N ILE A 71 -12.60 -3.36 -7.01
CA ILE A 71 -13.89 -3.52 -7.68
C ILE A 71 -14.99 -2.68 -6.99
N ARG A 72 -15.05 -2.71 -5.65
CA ARG A 72 -16.06 -1.95 -4.89
C ARG A 72 -15.82 -0.44 -4.91
N LYS A 73 -14.57 0.02 -4.98
CA LYS A 73 -14.24 1.45 -5.12
C LYS A 73 -14.63 1.98 -6.51
N LEU A 74 -14.34 1.21 -7.56
CA LEU A 74 -14.80 1.50 -8.94
C LEU A 74 -16.32 1.70 -9.02
N LYS A 75 -17.08 0.92 -8.25
CA LYS A 75 -18.55 1.06 -8.21
C LYS A 75 -19.05 2.32 -7.50
N LYS A 76 -18.23 2.97 -6.65
CA LYS A 76 -18.60 4.22 -5.96
C LYS A 76 -18.23 5.47 -6.75
N GLU A 77 -17.12 5.46 -7.50
CA GLU A 77 -16.74 6.61 -8.34
C GLU A 77 -17.58 6.74 -9.61
N SER A 78 -18.27 5.67 -10.04
CA SER A 78 -19.22 5.76 -11.17
C SER A 78 -20.58 6.36 -10.79
N ALA A 79 -20.85 6.65 -9.51
CA ALA A 79 -22.14 7.17 -9.05
C ALA A 79 -22.11 8.66 -8.65
N GLU A 80 -20.95 9.32 -8.63
CA GLU A 80 -20.85 10.77 -8.42
C GLU A 80 -20.24 11.44 -9.65
N GLY A 81 -21.14 11.83 -10.56
CA GLY A 81 -21.10 13.09 -11.30
C GLY A 81 -19.78 13.45 -11.99
N LEU A 82 -19.79 13.32 -13.32
CA LEU A 82 -19.05 14.21 -14.21
C LEU A 82 -19.25 15.68 -13.76
N LYS A 83 -18.28 16.23 -13.02
CA LYS A 83 -18.03 17.67 -13.03
C LYS A 83 -16.62 17.87 -13.56
N PRO A 84 -16.47 18.46 -14.77
CA PRO A 84 -15.15 18.72 -15.32
C PRO A 84 -14.42 19.68 -14.38
N SER A 85 -13.29 19.23 -13.83
CA SER A 85 -12.33 20.08 -13.14
C SER A 85 -11.99 21.25 -14.07
N LYS A 86 -12.47 22.45 -13.72
CA LYS A 86 -12.07 23.70 -14.34
C LYS A 86 -10.55 23.80 -14.22
N LYS A 87 -9.86 23.55 -15.34
CA LYS A 87 -8.45 23.88 -15.52
C LYS A 87 -8.30 25.34 -15.10
N LYS A 88 -7.52 25.59 -14.03
CA LYS A 88 -7.08 26.95 -13.69
C LYS A 88 -6.32 27.48 -14.90
N ALA A 89 -6.94 28.35 -15.67
CA ALA A 89 -6.27 29.09 -16.72
C ALA A 89 -5.20 29.95 -16.06
N PHE A 90 -3.93 29.69 -16.40
CA PHE A 90 -2.85 30.63 -16.11
C PHE A 90 -3.14 31.93 -16.88
N PRO A 91 -3.14 33.10 -16.23
CA PRO A 91 -3.26 34.36 -16.95
C PRO A 91 -1.94 34.61 -17.70
N ILE A 92 -1.96 34.41 -19.02
CA ILE A 92 -0.89 34.88 -19.89
C ILE A 92 -0.92 36.41 -19.83
N LYS A 93 0.08 37.02 -19.18
CA LYS A 93 0.31 38.47 -19.22
C LYS A 93 0.51 38.89 -20.68
N LYS A 94 -0.35 39.78 -21.18
CA LYS A 94 -0.20 40.41 -22.50
C LYS A 94 1.10 41.21 -22.54
N ILE A 95 1.95 40.95 -23.52
CA ILE A 95 3.10 41.79 -23.89
C ILE A 95 2.57 42.85 -24.86
N PRO A 96 2.75 44.16 -24.61
CA PRO A 96 2.35 45.18 -25.56
C PRO A 96 3.34 45.25 -26.74
N MET A 97 2.88 44.95 -27.95
CA MET A 97 3.61 45.28 -29.18
C MET A 97 3.47 46.79 -29.44
N LYS A 98 4.57 47.54 -29.35
CA LYS A 98 4.67 48.89 -29.90
C LYS A 98 4.69 48.77 -31.43
N VAL A 99 3.70 49.38 -32.08
CA VAL A 99 3.72 49.67 -33.51
C VAL A 99 4.33 51.07 -33.64
N SER A 100 5.52 51.17 -34.23
CA SER A 100 6.10 52.45 -34.64
C SER A 100 5.47 52.87 -35.96
N GLN A 101 4.99 54.12 -36.03
CA GLN A 101 4.79 54.86 -37.27
C GLN A 101 6.04 55.69 -37.56
#